data_AF-A0A5M3Z5M8-F1
#
_entry.id   AF-A0A5M3Z5M8-F1
#
_cell.length_a   1.000
_cell.length_b   1.000
_cell.length_c   1.000
_cell.angle_alpha   90.00
_cell.angle_beta   90.00
_cell.angle_gamma   90.00
#
_symmetry.space_group_name_H-M   'P 1'
#
loop_
_entity.id
_entity.type
_entity.pdbx_description
1 polymer ?
#
loop_
_entity_poly.entity_id
_entity_poly.type
_entity_poly.pdbx_seq_one_letter_code
_entity_poly.pdbx_strand_id
1 'polypeptide(L)'
;MFSGSSSPPKDKLDPIPQSSAAAATATPSLSIHTEESTVHHSKSFPGGGFFNRRTSEDQSPNSEKKRRSSTVTKAATFFTNAKNSLSLSSSPRESSSVNFAVRPSPTLQSLGSMDPALTVPQGSFNNSAGESLPTPRSSFKVGVTEDRNRKCRRTMEDTHAYLYNFLGTPAPVAPLDGGNQDAAHSPPSPTSSKVVETDNGYFAIFDGHAGTFAAEWCGKKLHLILEEVMRKNPNTPVPELLDQTFTSVDQQLEKLPVKNSGCTAVIALLRWEDRIPSSSSATGSAALAPAAAAAAKGDANSDAGDTPTQATGSLLPKLQEKAVRQRVLYTANVGDARIILCRNGKALRLSYDHKGSDENEGKRIANAGGLILNNRVNGVLAVTRALGDAYLKDLVTGHPYTTETVIQPDSDEFIILACDGLWDVCSDQEAVDLVRNVADAQEASKILVDHALARFSTDNLSCMVIRFDSERVKGVVNRTAEPIGVDGDMDIEHGVSEADKIVEGARKSMANAGITDESEAEKVKDEILHKMANDEPGPELAVNELGDAPVESLLSGKNDQKN
;
A
#
# COMPACT_ATOMS: atom_id res chain seq x y z
N MET A 1 21.38 46.42 -1.16
CA MET A 1 22.54 47.04 -0.49
C MET A 1 22.58 46.46 0.92
N PHE A 2 23.60 45.79 1.48
CA PHE A 2 24.94 45.31 1.05
C PHE A 2 25.01 43.82 1.49
N SER A 3 25.27 42.83 0.63
CA SER A 3 26.59 42.21 0.36
C SER A 3 27.47 41.88 1.59
N GLY A 4 27.82 40.59 1.77
CA GLY A 4 28.73 40.13 2.83
C GLY A 4 29.23 38.68 2.65
N SER A 5 29.96 38.41 1.56
CA SER A 5 30.65 37.13 1.33
C SER A 5 32.02 37.10 2.01
N SER A 6 32.44 35.96 2.56
CA SER A 6 33.82 35.49 2.43
C SER A 6 33.99 34.01 2.82
N SER A 7 34.90 33.34 2.13
CA SER A 7 35.49 32.05 2.52
C SER A 7 37.04 32.17 2.42
N PRO A 8 37.84 31.11 2.64
CA PRO A 8 38.87 31.06 3.67
C PRO A 8 40.28 31.46 3.19
N PRO A 9 41.29 31.54 4.10
CA PRO A 9 42.71 31.56 3.74
C PRO A 9 43.34 30.16 3.71
N LYS A 10 44.46 30.03 2.97
CA LYS A 10 45.21 28.79 2.73
C LYS A 10 46.74 29.01 2.84
N ASP A 11 47.44 27.96 3.26
CA ASP A 11 48.85 27.57 2.98
C ASP A 11 50.03 28.52 3.30
N LYS A 12 51.08 28.03 4.02
CA LYS A 12 52.36 27.55 3.42
C LYS A 12 53.54 27.23 4.39
N LEU A 13 54.08 26.01 4.25
CA LEU A 13 55.51 25.58 4.14
C LEU A 13 56.52 25.63 5.34
N ASP A 14 56.94 24.42 5.78
CA ASP A 14 58.31 23.81 5.77
C ASP A 14 59.53 24.49 6.48
N PRO A 15 60.65 23.76 6.83
CA PRO A 15 61.08 22.41 6.41
C PRO A 15 61.66 21.44 7.49
N ILE A 16 62.09 20.26 7.02
CA ILE A 16 62.76 19.12 7.70
C ILE A 16 64.28 19.40 7.93
N PRO A 17 65.00 18.60 8.75
CA PRO A 17 66.00 17.69 8.15
C PRO A 17 66.10 16.25 8.76
N GLN A 18 66.86 15.40 8.05
CA GLN A 18 66.92 13.92 8.12
C GLN A 18 68.02 13.35 9.05
N SER A 19 67.94 12.04 9.36
CA SER A 19 69.04 11.04 9.25
C SER A 19 68.58 9.64 9.78
N SER A 20 68.44 8.59 8.96
CA SER A 20 69.40 7.48 8.68
C SER A 20 69.66 6.49 9.86
N ALA A 21 69.83 5.16 9.70
CA ALA A 21 69.61 4.19 8.61
C ALA A 21 69.79 2.72 9.11
N ALA A 22 69.25 1.74 8.36
CA ALA A 22 69.66 0.33 8.20
C ALA A 22 69.92 -0.62 9.42
N ALA A 23 69.24 -1.79 9.46
CA ALA A 23 69.82 -3.13 9.15
C ALA A 23 68.94 -4.34 9.60
N ALA A 24 69.08 -5.46 8.88
CA ALA A 24 68.38 -6.76 9.01
C ALA A 24 68.34 -7.39 10.43
N THR A 25 67.32 -8.14 10.84
CA THR A 25 67.08 -9.59 10.54
C THR A 25 65.74 -10.04 11.18
N ALA A 26 65.09 -11.20 10.91
CA ALA A 26 65.24 -12.34 9.99
C ALA A 26 63.85 -13.02 9.75
N THR A 27 63.81 -14.22 9.13
CA THR A 27 62.63 -15.13 9.06
C THR A 27 62.88 -16.41 9.91
N PRO A 28 61.88 -17.33 10.05
CA PRO A 28 61.72 -18.36 9.03
C PRO A 28 60.27 -18.70 8.64
N SER A 29 60.13 -19.23 7.43
CA SER A 29 58.93 -19.80 6.82
C SER A 29 58.79 -21.31 7.09
N LEU A 30 57.58 -21.85 6.94
CA LEU A 30 57.37 -23.24 6.54
C LEU A 30 56.19 -23.37 5.56
N SER A 31 56.45 -23.97 4.41
CA SER A 31 55.53 -24.42 3.36
C SER A 31 56.08 -25.73 2.79
N ILE A 32 55.23 -26.57 2.15
CA ILE A 32 55.49 -27.84 1.38
C ILE A 32 54.29 -28.81 1.61
N HIS A 33 53.71 -29.56 0.66
CA HIS A 33 53.76 -29.58 -0.82
C HIS A 33 52.42 -30.08 -1.39
N THR A 34 52.18 -29.79 -2.68
CA THR A 34 51.16 -30.36 -3.57
C THR A 34 51.59 -31.74 -4.11
N GLU A 35 50.63 -32.59 -4.53
CA GLU A 35 50.80 -33.47 -5.72
C GLU A 35 49.49 -33.57 -6.54
N GLU A 36 49.65 -33.70 -7.86
CA GLU A 36 48.58 -33.91 -8.85
C GLU A 36 48.38 -35.41 -9.14
N SER A 37 47.22 -35.78 -9.72
CA SER A 37 47.20 -36.66 -10.90
C SER A 37 45.84 -36.65 -11.62
N THR A 38 45.90 -36.67 -12.95
CA THR A 38 44.77 -36.65 -13.90
C THR A 38 44.32 -38.06 -14.30
N VAL A 39 43.12 -38.21 -14.90
CA VAL A 39 42.84 -39.01 -16.13
C VAL A 39 41.42 -38.71 -16.67
N HIS A 40 41.29 -38.70 -18.00
CA HIS A 40 40.06 -38.48 -18.78
C HIS A 40 39.10 -39.69 -18.83
N HIS A 41 37.81 -39.45 -19.12
CA HIS A 41 37.19 -40.02 -20.34
C HIS A 41 35.90 -39.31 -20.79
N SER A 42 35.38 -39.71 -21.95
CA SER A 42 34.55 -38.93 -22.89
C SER A 42 33.36 -39.73 -23.45
N LYS A 43 32.40 -39.04 -24.11
CA LYS A 43 31.30 -39.56 -25.00
C LYS A 43 30.06 -40.13 -24.28
N SER A 44 28.86 -40.21 -24.89
CA SER A 44 28.15 -39.43 -25.94
C SER A 44 26.68 -39.93 -26.06
N PHE A 45 25.75 -39.11 -26.60
CA PHE A 45 24.36 -39.44 -27.01
C PHE A 45 24.24 -40.68 -27.93
N PRO A 46 23.07 -41.39 -28.05
CA PRO A 46 21.69 -40.89 -28.37
C PRO A 46 20.56 -41.56 -27.52
N GLY A 47 19.24 -41.39 -27.72
CA GLY A 47 18.42 -40.52 -28.58
C GLY A 47 17.13 -41.21 -29.11
N GLY A 48 15.95 -40.57 -28.94
CA GLY A 48 14.69 -40.85 -29.68
C GLY A 48 13.68 -41.87 -29.12
N GLY A 49 12.38 -41.68 -29.41
CA GLY A 49 11.35 -42.74 -29.34
C GLY A 49 9.95 -42.35 -28.83
N PHE A 50 8.96 -42.21 -29.71
CA PHE A 50 7.54 -41.92 -29.42
C PHE A 50 6.68 -43.19 -29.09
N PHE A 51 5.45 -42.93 -28.58
CA PHE A 51 4.16 -43.64 -28.83
C PHE A 51 3.51 -44.60 -27.78
N ASN A 52 2.36 -44.12 -27.24
CA ASN A 52 1.00 -44.72 -27.28
C ASN A 52 0.67 -46.15 -26.75
N ARG A 53 -0.19 -46.18 -25.69
CA ARG A 53 -1.60 -46.66 -25.70
C ARG A 53 -1.97 -48.19 -25.63
N ARG A 54 -3.03 -48.46 -24.81
CA ARG A 54 -3.93 -49.67 -24.69
C ARG A 54 -3.36 -50.88 -23.94
N THR A 55 -3.93 -51.35 -22.81
CA THR A 55 -5.24 -52.03 -22.51
C THR A 55 -5.36 -53.47 -23.06
N SER A 56 -5.43 -54.47 -22.17
CA SER A 56 -6.65 -55.25 -21.88
C SER A 56 -6.39 -56.34 -20.82
N GLU A 57 -7.49 -56.95 -20.34
CA GLU A 57 -7.61 -58.20 -19.58
C GLU A 57 -6.83 -59.39 -20.22
N ASP A 58 -6.59 -60.55 -19.58
CA ASP A 58 -7.61 -61.35 -18.86
C ASP A 58 -7.07 -62.51 -17.98
N GLN A 59 -7.93 -62.95 -17.06
CA GLN A 59 -8.14 -64.27 -16.44
C GLN A 59 -7.08 -65.07 -15.64
N SER A 60 -7.61 -65.62 -14.53
CA SER A 60 -7.01 -66.55 -13.55
C SER A 60 -7.37 -68.03 -13.89
N PRO A 61 -6.97 -69.09 -13.12
CA PRO A 61 -7.64 -69.38 -11.83
C PRO A 61 -6.87 -70.21 -10.76
N ASN A 62 -7.56 -70.38 -9.62
CA ASN A 62 -7.68 -71.63 -8.80
C ASN A 62 -6.83 -71.82 -7.52
N SER A 63 -7.42 -71.56 -6.34
CA SER A 63 -7.92 -72.64 -5.43
C SER A 63 -8.46 -72.10 -4.08
N GLU A 64 -9.45 -72.80 -3.49
CA GLU A 64 -10.29 -72.30 -2.37
C GLU A 64 -9.86 -72.77 -0.96
N LYS A 65 -10.38 -72.11 0.10
CA LYS A 65 -11.35 -72.72 1.06
C LYS A 65 -11.89 -71.77 2.16
N LYS A 66 -13.24 -71.59 2.17
CA LYS A 66 -14.22 -71.71 3.29
C LYS A 66 -13.98 -70.97 4.65
N ARG A 67 -14.99 -70.46 5.41
CA ARG A 67 -16.47 -70.27 5.26
C ARG A 67 -17.05 -69.54 6.51
N ARG A 68 -18.15 -68.76 6.33
CA ARG A 68 -19.37 -68.55 7.19
C ARG A 68 -19.90 -67.09 7.02
N SER A 69 -20.97 -66.81 6.26
CA SER A 69 -22.44 -66.92 6.57
C SER A 69 -22.94 -65.82 7.53
N SER A 70 -24.04 -65.07 7.32
CA SER A 70 -25.25 -65.31 6.46
C SER A 70 -26.20 -64.08 6.29
N THR A 71 -26.83 -63.93 5.10
CA THR A 71 -28.27 -63.53 4.82
C THR A 71 -28.79 -62.15 5.32
N VAL A 72 -29.18 -61.11 4.53
CA VAL A 72 -30.13 -60.90 3.38
C VAL A 72 -31.63 -60.95 3.82
N THR A 73 -32.51 -59.92 3.67
CA THR A 73 -33.30 -59.55 2.44
C THR A 73 -34.29 -58.37 2.71
N LYS A 74 -34.81 -57.73 1.63
CA LYS A 74 -36.00 -56.82 1.46
C LYS A 74 -35.78 -55.31 1.74
N ALA A 75 -35.79 -54.41 0.74
CA ALA A 75 -36.88 -53.95 -0.16
C ALA A 75 -37.87 -52.99 0.55
N ALA A 76 -37.94 -51.68 0.30
CA ALA A 76 -38.07 -50.86 -0.93
C ALA A 76 -39.51 -50.76 -1.49
N THR A 77 -40.20 -49.63 -1.20
CA THR A 77 -41.08 -48.84 -2.10
C THR A 77 -41.73 -47.68 -1.32
N PHE A 78 -41.70 -46.44 -1.83
CA PHE A 78 -42.87 -45.57 -2.14
C PHE A 78 -42.44 -44.15 -2.57
N PHE A 79 -42.51 -43.87 -3.88
CA PHE A 79 -42.78 -42.53 -4.45
C PHE A 79 -44.34 -42.37 -4.54
N THR A 80 -45.00 -41.24 -4.78
CA THR A 80 -44.85 -40.13 -5.76
C THR A 80 -45.60 -38.86 -5.26
N ASN A 81 -45.28 -37.64 -5.69
CA ASN A 81 -45.77 -36.97 -6.93
C ASN A 81 -44.79 -35.86 -7.33
N ALA A 82 -44.23 -35.83 -8.55
CA ALA A 82 -44.85 -35.41 -9.83
C ALA A 82 -45.07 -33.87 -9.87
N LYS A 83 -44.20 -33.07 -10.50
CA LYS A 83 -43.86 -32.90 -11.94
C LYS A 83 -44.65 -31.77 -12.61
N ASN A 84 -43.94 -30.73 -13.03
CA ASN A 84 -44.14 -29.87 -14.21
C ASN A 84 -42.95 -28.88 -14.27
N SER A 85 -42.24 -28.63 -15.36
CA SER A 85 -41.99 -29.41 -16.59
C SER A 85 -40.60 -29.02 -17.12
N LEU A 86 -39.89 -29.93 -17.78
CA LEU A 86 -38.63 -29.66 -18.51
C LEU A 86 -38.98 -29.06 -19.90
N SER A 87 -38.12 -28.31 -20.60
CA SER A 87 -36.91 -28.81 -21.31
C SER A 87 -36.01 -27.62 -21.81
N LEU A 88 -34.67 -27.69 -21.67
CA LEU A 88 -33.63 -28.02 -22.70
C LEU A 88 -33.53 -27.02 -23.88
N SER A 89 -32.36 -26.60 -24.39
CA SER A 89 -30.95 -26.90 -24.06
C SER A 89 -29.97 -25.99 -24.83
N SER A 90 -28.83 -25.64 -24.24
CA SER A 90 -27.47 -25.79 -24.82
C SER A 90 -26.41 -25.13 -23.93
N SER A 91 -25.26 -25.78 -23.76
CA SER A 91 -24.06 -25.18 -23.14
C SER A 91 -23.06 -24.82 -24.25
N PRO A 92 -22.10 -23.93 -23.96
CA PRO A 92 -20.82 -24.48 -23.51
C PRO A 92 -20.21 -23.75 -22.30
N ARG A 93 -19.82 -24.57 -21.30
CA ARG A 93 -18.73 -24.38 -20.32
C ARG A 93 -18.17 -22.95 -20.13
N GLU A 94 -18.55 -22.33 -19.01
CA GLU A 94 -17.71 -21.36 -18.33
C GLU A 94 -16.81 -22.06 -17.30
N SER A 95 -15.59 -21.54 -17.15
CA SER A 95 -14.67 -21.92 -16.08
C SER A 95 -15.12 -21.32 -14.75
N SER A 96 -15.48 -22.16 -13.79
CA SER A 96 -15.88 -21.71 -12.45
C SER A 96 -14.68 -21.17 -11.67
N SER A 97 -14.49 -19.85 -11.69
CA SER A 97 -13.67 -19.16 -10.69
C SER A 97 -14.36 -19.26 -9.33
N VAL A 98 -13.60 -19.67 -8.31
CA VAL A 98 -14.13 -19.88 -6.96
C VAL A 98 -13.95 -18.60 -6.16
N ASN A 99 -14.92 -17.68 -6.27
CA ASN A 99 -14.85 -16.39 -5.57
C ASN A 99 -14.92 -16.57 -4.05
N PHE A 100 -13.76 -16.49 -3.38
CA PHE A 100 -13.66 -16.35 -1.92
C PHE A 100 -13.96 -14.90 -1.51
N ALA A 101 -15.22 -14.48 -1.60
CA ALA A 101 -15.64 -13.20 -1.05
C ALA A 101 -15.44 -13.21 0.48
N VAL A 102 -14.53 -12.37 0.97
CA VAL A 102 -14.38 -12.13 2.41
C VAL A 102 -15.64 -11.42 2.89
N ARG A 103 -16.34 -12.01 3.88
CA ARG A 103 -17.48 -11.32 4.49
C ARG A 103 -16.93 -10.20 5.38
N PRO A 104 -17.32 -8.93 5.17
CA PRO A 104 -16.87 -7.84 6.02
C PRO A 104 -17.27 -8.09 7.47
N SER A 105 -16.48 -7.55 8.40
CA SER A 105 -16.74 -7.66 9.84
C SER A 105 -18.16 -7.18 10.22
N PRO A 106 -18.83 -7.74 11.26
CA PRO A 106 -20.18 -7.30 11.66
C PRO A 106 -20.26 -5.81 11.99
N THR A 107 -19.18 -5.23 12.52
CA THR A 107 -19.03 -3.79 12.76
C THR A 107 -19.02 -3.00 11.46
N LEU A 108 -18.25 -3.41 10.44
CA LEU A 108 -18.19 -2.72 9.15
C LEU A 108 -19.50 -2.89 8.36
N GLN A 109 -20.16 -4.05 8.42
CA GLN A 109 -21.53 -4.23 7.89
C GLN A 109 -22.50 -3.22 8.50
N SER A 110 -22.43 -3.04 9.83
CA SER A 110 -23.30 -2.10 10.52
C SER A 110 -22.95 -0.63 10.27
N LEU A 111 -21.68 -0.27 10.11
CA LEU A 111 -21.29 1.08 9.71
C LEU A 111 -21.69 1.37 8.26
N GLY A 112 -21.79 0.34 7.43
CA GLY A 112 -22.28 0.42 6.05
C GLY A 112 -23.72 0.89 5.89
N SER A 113 -24.57 0.77 6.92
CA SER A 113 -25.91 1.39 6.89
C SER A 113 -25.85 2.92 6.98
N MET A 114 -24.78 3.47 7.58
CA MET A 114 -24.54 4.91 7.72
C MET A 114 -23.69 5.48 6.59
N ASP A 115 -22.76 4.68 6.05
CA ASP A 115 -21.81 5.12 5.02
C ASP A 115 -21.79 4.16 3.80
N PRO A 116 -22.38 4.56 2.66
CA PRO A 116 -22.38 3.77 1.43
C PRO A 116 -21.00 3.38 0.89
N ALA A 117 -19.93 4.10 1.26
CA ALA A 117 -18.57 3.73 0.84
C ALA A 117 -18.13 2.38 1.47
N LEU A 118 -18.59 2.09 2.69
CA LEU A 118 -18.27 0.83 3.38
C LEU A 118 -19.06 -0.36 2.80
N THR A 119 -20.10 -0.12 1.99
CA THR A 119 -20.88 -1.19 1.33
C THR A 119 -20.52 -1.41 -0.14
N VAL A 120 -19.53 -0.67 -0.66
CA VAL A 120 -18.94 -0.91 -1.98
C VAL A 120 -18.48 -2.38 -2.04
N PRO A 121 -18.96 -3.19 -2.99
CA PRO A 121 -18.49 -4.57 -3.14
C PRO A 121 -17.00 -4.58 -3.52
N GLN A 122 -16.26 -5.63 -3.15
CA GLN A 122 -14.91 -5.84 -3.69
C GLN A 122 -14.98 -6.06 -5.20
N GLY A 123 -14.09 -5.42 -5.94
CA GLY A 123 -13.94 -5.62 -7.38
C GLY A 123 -13.08 -6.84 -7.72
N SER A 124 -12.76 -6.96 -9.00
CA SER A 124 -11.74 -7.87 -9.54
C SER A 124 -10.47 -7.84 -8.69
N PHE A 125 -9.87 -9.02 -8.50
CA PHE A 125 -8.69 -9.23 -7.65
C PHE A 125 -8.83 -8.79 -6.18
N ASN A 126 -10.05 -8.72 -5.64
CA ASN A 126 -10.39 -8.28 -4.26
C ASN A 126 -10.25 -6.76 -4.00
N ASN A 127 -10.16 -5.92 -5.04
CA ASN A 127 -9.97 -4.48 -4.91
C ASN A 127 -11.01 -3.83 -3.97
N SER A 128 -10.58 -3.26 -2.84
CA SER A 128 -11.51 -2.64 -1.89
C SER A 128 -12.07 -1.30 -2.36
N ALA A 129 -11.46 -0.61 -3.33
CA ALA A 129 -12.08 0.56 -3.95
C ALA A 129 -13.26 0.20 -4.88
N GLY A 130 -13.48 -1.09 -5.18
CA GLY A 130 -14.52 -1.58 -6.08
C GLY A 130 -13.98 -1.97 -7.46
N GLU A 131 -14.87 -2.06 -8.46
CA GLU A 131 -14.45 -2.40 -9.83
C GLU A 131 -13.83 -1.19 -10.52
N SER A 132 -12.54 -1.28 -10.85
CA SER A 132 -11.82 -0.28 -11.64
C SER A 132 -11.00 -0.96 -12.73
N LEU A 133 -11.12 -0.47 -13.95
CA LEU A 133 -10.56 -1.10 -15.14
C LEU A 133 -9.77 -0.09 -15.99
N PRO A 134 -8.67 -0.51 -16.64
CA PRO A 134 -7.91 0.36 -17.53
C PRO A 134 -8.73 0.75 -18.76
N THR A 135 -8.56 1.98 -19.21
CA THR A 135 -9.09 2.42 -20.51
C THR A 135 -8.09 2.14 -21.63
N PRO A 136 -8.47 2.31 -22.91
CA PRO A 136 -7.53 2.27 -24.03
C PRO A 136 -6.46 3.37 -23.98
N ARG A 137 -6.62 4.38 -23.11
CA ARG A 137 -5.72 5.53 -23.00
C ARG A 137 -4.84 5.51 -21.74
N SER A 138 -5.08 4.59 -20.80
CA SER A 138 -4.29 4.41 -19.57
C SER A 138 -2.82 4.10 -19.88
N SER A 139 -1.89 4.86 -19.28
CA SER A 139 -0.45 4.71 -19.44
C SER A 139 0.18 3.70 -18.48
N PHE A 140 -0.61 2.82 -17.88
CA PHE A 140 -0.16 1.82 -16.92
C PHE A 140 -1.11 0.61 -16.83
N LYS A 141 -0.62 -0.48 -16.24
CA LYS A 141 -1.39 -1.68 -15.89
C LYS A 141 -1.07 -2.11 -14.46
N VAL A 142 -2.10 -2.44 -13.70
CA VAL A 142 -2.03 -2.96 -12.33
C VAL A 142 -2.21 -4.47 -12.34
N GLY A 143 -1.42 -5.17 -11.53
CA GLY A 143 -1.66 -6.55 -11.12
C GLY A 143 -1.50 -6.69 -9.61
N VAL A 144 -2.35 -7.51 -8.99
CA VAL A 144 -2.37 -7.71 -7.53
C VAL A 144 -2.46 -9.18 -7.20
N THR A 145 -1.60 -9.67 -6.32
CA THR A 145 -1.72 -11.02 -5.76
C THR A 145 -1.72 -10.95 -4.25
N GLU A 146 -2.67 -11.67 -3.66
CA GLU A 146 -2.80 -11.87 -2.21
C GLU A 146 -2.68 -13.37 -1.90
N ASP A 147 -1.95 -13.74 -0.84
CA ASP A 147 -2.05 -15.07 -0.22
C ASP A 147 -2.08 -14.92 1.30
N ARG A 148 -3.15 -15.43 1.91
CA ARG A 148 -3.34 -15.43 3.37
C ARG A 148 -2.28 -16.23 4.13
N ASN A 149 -1.51 -17.08 3.45
CA ASN A 149 -0.57 -18.01 4.05
C ASN A 149 -1.23 -18.84 5.16
N ARG A 150 -2.23 -19.65 4.77
CA ARG A 150 -3.08 -20.44 5.69
C ARG A 150 -2.31 -21.41 6.61
N LYS A 151 -1.02 -21.62 6.36
CA LYS A 151 -0.11 -22.39 7.23
C LYS A 151 0.26 -21.62 8.50
N CYS A 152 0.33 -20.29 8.42
CA CYS A 152 0.83 -19.42 9.47
C CYS A 152 -0.24 -18.44 10.00
N ARG A 153 -1.12 -17.88 9.14
CA ARG A 153 -2.14 -16.90 9.57
C ARG A 153 -3.59 -17.46 9.58
N ARG A 154 -4.32 -17.09 10.64
CA ARG A 154 -5.75 -17.43 10.85
C ARG A 154 -6.73 -16.47 10.15
N THR A 155 -6.21 -15.37 9.63
CA THR A 155 -6.92 -14.21 9.08
C THR A 155 -6.10 -13.67 7.89
N MET A 156 -6.78 -13.06 6.93
CA MET A 156 -6.13 -12.10 6.02
C MET A 156 -6.45 -10.76 6.65
N GLU A 157 -5.45 -10.06 7.16
CA GLU A 157 -5.65 -8.74 7.77
C GLU A 157 -5.21 -7.63 6.81
N ASP A 158 -4.41 -7.95 5.81
CA ASP A 158 -4.14 -7.05 4.70
C ASP A 158 -5.41 -6.73 3.90
N THR A 159 -5.36 -5.60 3.20
CA THR A 159 -6.31 -5.19 2.16
C THR A 159 -5.61 -4.25 1.19
N HIS A 160 -6.02 -4.22 -0.08
CA HIS A 160 -5.50 -3.25 -1.05
C HIS A 160 -6.63 -2.49 -1.75
N ALA A 161 -6.27 -1.37 -2.38
CA ALA A 161 -7.20 -0.56 -3.17
C ALA A 161 -6.48 0.05 -4.38
N TYR A 162 -7.12 0.07 -5.55
CA TYR A 162 -6.62 0.81 -6.71
C TYR A 162 -7.74 1.41 -7.57
N LEU A 163 -7.42 2.51 -8.27
CA LEU A 163 -8.32 3.20 -9.20
C LEU A 163 -7.52 3.66 -10.44
N TYR A 164 -8.08 3.48 -11.64
CA TYR A 164 -7.43 3.80 -12.93
C TYR A 164 -7.66 5.23 -13.43
N ASN A 165 -8.73 5.89 -12.98
CA ASN A 165 -9.13 7.25 -13.35
C ASN A 165 -9.32 8.12 -12.08
N PHE A 166 -8.40 8.03 -11.11
CA PHE A 166 -8.48 8.74 -9.84
C PHE A 166 -8.28 10.25 -10.00
N LEU A 167 -9.35 11.02 -9.79
CA LEU A 167 -9.42 12.49 -9.75
C LEU A 167 -8.62 13.27 -10.81
N GLY A 168 -9.32 14.00 -11.68
CA GLY A 168 -8.69 14.94 -12.61
C GLY A 168 -7.85 15.99 -11.87
N THR A 169 -6.74 16.41 -12.46
CA THR A 169 -5.87 17.43 -11.87
C THR A 169 -6.60 18.78 -11.86
N PRO A 170 -6.94 19.37 -10.69
CA PRO A 170 -7.68 20.63 -10.65
C PRO A 170 -6.84 21.81 -11.15
N ALA A 171 -7.51 22.76 -11.80
CA ALA A 171 -6.88 24.00 -12.24
C ALA A 171 -6.36 24.83 -11.04
N PRO A 172 -5.23 25.54 -11.19
CA PRO A 172 -4.79 26.56 -10.23
C PRO A 172 -5.86 27.64 -10.08
N VAL A 173 -6.51 27.71 -8.91
CA VAL A 173 -7.50 28.75 -8.64
C VAL A 173 -6.76 29.99 -8.15
N ALA A 174 -6.81 31.08 -8.90
CA ALA A 174 -6.24 32.35 -8.45
C ALA A 174 -6.89 32.76 -7.10
N PRO A 175 -6.11 33.22 -6.10
CA PRO A 175 -6.69 33.70 -4.85
C PRO A 175 -7.62 34.89 -5.11
N LEU A 176 -8.92 34.67 -5.02
CA LEU A 176 -9.92 35.74 -5.03
C LEU A 176 -9.99 36.36 -3.65
N ASP A 177 -9.87 37.68 -3.60
CA ASP A 177 -9.69 38.44 -2.36
C ASP A 177 -11.00 38.56 -1.57
N GLY A 178 -10.94 38.32 -0.25
CA GLY A 178 -11.93 38.72 0.76
C GLY A 178 -13.40 38.25 0.64
N GLY A 179 -13.79 37.48 -0.39
CA GLY A 179 -15.17 37.05 -0.61
C GLY A 179 -15.62 35.91 0.32
N ASN A 180 -16.74 36.13 1.03
CA ASN A 180 -17.34 35.18 1.98
C ASN A 180 -17.54 33.77 1.34
N GLN A 181 -16.82 32.75 1.83
CA GLN A 181 -16.74 31.41 1.22
C GLN A 181 -17.97 30.50 1.46
N ASP A 182 -19.18 31.09 1.46
CA ASP A 182 -20.45 30.35 1.40
C ASP A 182 -20.89 30.09 -0.06
N ALA A 183 -20.02 30.35 -1.03
CA ALA A 183 -20.12 29.81 -2.39
C ALA A 183 -19.80 28.31 -2.35
N ALA A 184 -20.68 27.52 -1.73
CA ALA A 184 -20.67 26.08 -1.82
C ALA A 184 -20.58 25.69 -3.31
N HIS A 185 -19.57 24.89 -3.66
CA HIS A 185 -19.66 24.08 -4.87
C HIS A 185 -20.91 23.21 -4.69
N SER A 186 -22.00 23.62 -5.34
CA SER A 186 -23.21 22.82 -5.43
C SER A 186 -22.80 21.42 -5.89
N PRO A 187 -23.32 20.35 -5.27
CA PRO A 187 -23.06 19.00 -5.76
C PRO A 187 -23.38 18.96 -7.27
N PRO A 188 -22.56 18.29 -8.09
CA PRO A 188 -22.73 18.29 -9.54
C PRO A 188 -24.17 17.92 -9.87
N SER A 189 -24.80 18.68 -10.75
CA SER A 189 -26.20 18.44 -11.14
C SER A 189 -26.35 16.98 -11.58
N PRO A 190 -27.35 16.23 -11.08
CA PRO A 190 -27.41 14.76 -11.19
C PRO A 190 -27.77 14.24 -12.60
N THR A 191 -27.39 14.99 -13.63
CA THR A 191 -27.76 14.80 -15.05
C THR A 191 -26.62 14.22 -15.89
N SER A 192 -25.36 14.26 -15.42
CA SER A 192 -24.22 13.64 -16.10
C SER A 192 -23.83 12.32 -15.43
N SER A 193 -23.98 11.22 -16.16
CA SER A 193 -23.59 9.86 -15.73
C SER A 193 -22.22 9.43 -16.28
N LYS A 194 -21.51 10.33 -16.96
CA LYS A 194 -20.21 10.08 -17.58
C LYS A 194 -19.10 10.24 -16.54
N VAL A 195 -18.25 9.22 -16.42
CA VAL A 195 -17.01 9.31 -15.63
C VAL A 195 -16.06 10.23 -16.37
N VAL A 196 -15.40 11.15 -15.67
CA VAL A 196 -14.23 11.85 -16.23
C VAL A 196 -13.14 10.79 -16.44
N GLU A 197 -12.89 10.42 -17.70
CA GLU A 197 -11.72 9.60 -18.00
C GLU A 197 -10.49 10.43 -17.65
N THR A 198 -9.62 9.87 -16.82
CA THR A 198 -8.32 10.45 -16.49
C THR A 198 -7.29 9.34 -16.60
N ASP A 199 -6.05 9.71 -16.88
CA ASP A 199 -4.96 8.74 -16.82
C ASP A 199 -4.29 8.77 -15.43
N ASN A 200 -4.99 9.22 -14.38
CA ASN A 200 -4.44 9.33 -13.04
C ASN A 200 -4.74 8.06 -12.24
N GLY A 201 -3.73 7.49 -11.58
CA GLY A 201 -3.84 6.25 -10.80
C GLY A 201 -3.70 6.48 -9.30
N TYR A 202 -4.55 5.83 -8.51
CA TYR A 202 -4.38 5.64 -7.07
C TYR A 202 -4.09 4.17 -6.79
N PHE A 203 -3.11 3.89 -5.93
CA PHE A 203 -2.69 2.54 -5.55
C PHE A 203 -2.41 2.52 -4.04
N ALA A 204 -2.88 1.49 -3.33
CA ALA A 204 -2.68 1.37 -1.89
C ALA A 204 -2.63 -0.08 -1.43
N ILE A 205 -1.78 -0.34 -0.43
CA ILE A 205 -1.80 -1.55 0.39
C ILE A 205 -1.88 -1.12 1.87
N PHE A 206 -2.73 -1.83 2.60
CA PHE A 206 -2.95 -1.72 4.03
C PHE A 206 -2.63 -3.08 4.65
N ASP A 207 -1.70 -3.13 5.58
CA ASP A 207 -1.32 -4.35 6.32
C ASP A 207 -1.94 -4.25 7.71
N GLY A 208 -2.88 -5.14 8.03
CA GLY A 208 -3.72 -5.03 9.21
C GLY A 208 -3.15 -5.80 10.41
N HIS A 209 -3.29 -5.23 11.60
CA HIS A 209 -2.95 -5.92 12.84
C HIS A 209 -4.02 -5.74 13.92
N ALA A 210 -4.10 -6.74 14.79
CA ALA A 210 -5.14 -6.86 15.81
C ALA A 210 -6.57 -6.81 15.22
N GLY A 211 -6.76 -7.47 14.06
CA GLY A 211 -8.03 -7.53 13.33
C GLY A 211 -8.00 -6.79 12.00
N THR A 212 -8.96 -7.13 11.13
CA THR A 212 -9.04 -6.64 9.74
C THR A 212 -9.62 -5.22 9.61
N PHE A 213 -10.23 -4.69 10.69
CA PHE A 213 -11.13 -3.54 10.62
C PHE A 213 -10.48 -2.25 10.10
N ALA A 214 -9.31 -1.87 10.63
CA ALA A 214 -8.62 -0.65 10.20
C ALA A 214 -8.19 -0.73 8.71
N ALA A 215 -7.67 -1.88 8.27
CA ALA A 215 -7.27 -2.11 6.89
C ALA A 215 -8.48 -2.14 5.92
N GLU A 216 -9.55 -2.87 6.27
CA GLU A 216 -10.82 -2.88 5.51
C GLU A 216 -11.40 -1.47 5.37
N TRP A 217 -11.46 -0.71 6.46
CA TRP A 217 -11.97 0.67 6.47
C TRP A 217 -11.11 1.60 5.60
N CYS A 218 -9.78 1.55 5.75
CA CYS A 218 -8.87 2.37 4.94
C CYS A 218 -8.96 2.03 3.44
N GLY A 219 -9.07 0.75 3.09
CA GLY A 219 -9.30 0.30 1.72
C GLY A 219 -10.58 0.87 1.10
N LYS A 220 -11.64 1.04 1.89
CA LYS A 220 -12.93 1.61 1.46
C LYS A 220 -12.97 3.15 1.49
N LYS A 221 -12.17 3.81 2.35
CA LYS A 221 -12.36 5.24 2.68
C LYS A 221 -11.19 6.17 2.36
N LEU A 222 -9.93 5.72 2.42
CA LEU A 222 -8.78 6.65 2.35
C LEU A 222 -8.74 7.40 1.02
N HIS A 223 -8.99 6.71 -0.10
CA HIS A 223 -9.03 7.31 -1.43
C HIS A 223 -10.12 8.39 -1.57
N LEU A 224 -11.29 8.22 -0.94
CA LEU A 224 -12.38 9.21 -0.94
C LEU A 224 -12.01 10.45 -0.12
N ILE A 225 -11.36 10.25 1.03
CA ILE A 225 -10.90 11.35 1.90
C ILE A 225 -9.78 12.13 1.21
N LEU A 226 -8.87 11.44 0.51
CA LEU A 226 -7.87 12.08 -0.35
C LEU A 226 -8.54 12.92 -1.45
N GLU A 227 -9.56 12.36 -2.13
CA GLU A 227 -10.29 13.04 -3.18
C GLU A 227 -10.99 14.32 -2.67
N GLU A 228 -11.60 14.25 -1.49
CA GLU A 228 -12.22 15.39 -0.79
C GLU A 228 -11.19 16.46 -0.38
N VAL A 229 -10.07 16.04 0.23
CA VAL A 229 -8.99 16.93 0.68
C VAL A 229 -8.34 17.65 -0.51
N MET A 230 -8.09 16.95 -1.62
CA MET A 230 -7.55 17.52 -2.86
C MET A 230 -8.52 18.52 -3.51
N ARG A 231 -9.82 18.25 -3.54
CA ARG A 231 -10.84 19.17 -4.08
C ARG A 231 -10.97 20.45 -3.24
N LYS A 232 -10.92 20.34 -1.91
CA LYS A 232 -11.00 21.50 -1.00
C LYS A 232 -9.76 22.39 -1.07
N ASN A 233 -8.60 21.85 -1.41
CA ASN A 233 -7.31 22.52 -1.32
C ASN A 233 -6.50 22.40 -2.63
N PRO A 234 -7.03 22.85 -3.79
CA PRO A 234 -6.43 22.59 -5.11
C PRO A 234 -5.05 23.23 -5.32
N ASN A 235 -4.71 24.26 -4.53
CA ASN A 235 -3.45 25.00 -4.62
C ASN A 235 -2.35 24.48 -3.67
N THR A 236 -2.67 23.53 -2.79
CA THR A 236 -1.75 23.00 -1.78
C THR A 236 -0.88 21.88 -2.37
N PRO A 237 0.42 21.78 -2.02
CA PRO A 237 1.27 20.69 -2.49
C PRO A 237 0.73 19.30 -2.12
N VAL A 238 0.78 18.35 -3.06
CA VAL A 238 0.29 16.98 -2.84
C VAL A 238 0.91 16.29 -1.60
N PRO A 239 2.21 16.43 -1.28
CA PRO A 239 2.77 15.86 -0.05
C PRO A 239 2.10 16.34 1.24
N GLU A 240 1.65 17.60 1.28
CA GLU A 240 0.91 18.17 2.41
C GLU A 240 -0.55 17.68 2.44
N LEU A 241 -1.19 17.53 1.27
CA LEU A 241 -2.53 16.94 1.15
C LEU A 241 -2.55 15.46 1.61
N LEU A 242 -1.47 14.72 1.36
CA LEU A 242 -1.30 13.34 1.82
C LEU A 242 -1.18 13.28 3.36
N ASP A 243 -0.40 14.15 3.99
CA ASP A 243 -0.32 14.25 5.46
C ASP A 243 -1.66 14.66 6.10
N GLN A 244 -2.36 15.64 5.52
CA GLN A 244 -3.71 16.04 5.94
C GLN A 244 -4.72 14.88 5.81
N THR A 245 -4.62 14.10 4.73
CA THR A 245 -5.47 12.92 4.50
C THR A 245 -5.24 11.84 5.55
N PHE A 246 -3.97 11.46 5.79
CA PHE A 246 -3.63 10.46 6.80
C PHE A 246 -4.07 10.90 8.19
N THR A 247 -3.80 12.17 8.56
CA THR A 247 -4.24 12.76 9.83
C THR A 247 -5.77 12.72 9.98
N SER A 248 -6.52 13.03 8.91
CA SER A 248 -8.00 12.97 8.90
C SER A 248 -8.53 11.54 9.02
N VAL A 249 -7.91 10.57 8.34
CA VAL A 249 -8.24 9.13 8.45
C VAL A 249 -8.03 8.64 9.88
N ASP A 250 -6.90 8.97 10.48
CA ASP A 250 -6.52 8.55 11.82
C ASP A 250 -7.51 9.09 12.88
N GLN A 251 -7.86 10.38 12.78
CA GLN A 251 -8.91 11.03 13.58
C GLN A 251 -10.33 10.50 13.33
N GLN A 252 -10.59 9.86 12.20
CA GLN A 252 -11.87 9.19 11.93
C GLN A 252 -11.88 7.79 12.55
N LEU A 253 -10.80 7.02 12.40
CA LEU A 253 -10.62 5.70 13.02
C LEU A 253 -10.71 5.76 14.56
N GLU A 254 -10.10 6.77 15.19
CA GLU A 254 -10.15 6.97 16.66
C GLU A 254 -11.58 7.12 17.21
N LYS A 255 -12.50 7.66 16.40
CA LYS A 255 -13.92 7.87 16.74
C LYS A 255 -14.77 6.61 16.55
N LEU A 256 -14.25 5.57 15.91
CA LEU A 256 -14.93 4.30 15.72
C LEU A 256 -14.75 3.40 16.96
N PRO A 257 -15.67 2.44 17.21
CA PRO A 257 -15.64 1.64 18.44
C PRO A 257 -14.45 0.66 18.52
N VAL A 258 -13.75 0.38 17.41
CA VAL A 258 -12.66 -0.61 17.33
C VAL A 258 -11.29 0.05 17.58
N LYS A 259 -11.05 0.49 18.83
CA LYS A 259 -9.84 1.26 19.20
C LYS A 259 -8.50 0.50 19.11
N ASN A 260 -8.54 -0.83 19.11
CA ASN A 260 -7.35 -1.68 19.19
C ASN A 260 -6.88 -2.22 17.83
N SER A 261 -7.68 -2.06 16.76
CA SER A 261 -7.24 -2.42 15.40
C SER A 261 -6.42 -1.28 14.82
N GLY A 262 -5.35 -1.63 14.12
CA GLY A 262 -4.53 -0.69 13.37
C GLY A 262 -4.11 -1.29 12.05
N CYS A 263 -3.52 -0.46 11.20
CA CYS A 263 -2.87 -0.91 9.99
C CYS A 263 -1.67 -0.05 9.62
N THR A 264 -0.68 -0.68 8.98
CA THR A 264 0.28 0.06 8.14
C THR A 264 -0.43 0.48 6.85
N ALA A 265 0.09 1.51 6.19
CA ALA A 265 -0.45 1.95 4.91
C ALA A 265 0.70 2.43 4.03
N VAL A 266 0.74 1.97 2.79
CA VAL A 266 1.57 2.53 1.72
C VAL A 266 0.69 2.87 0.53
N ILE A 267 0.75 4.13 0.09
CA ILE A 267 -0.03 4.61 -1.05
C ILE A 267 0.85 5.31 -2.09
N ALA A 268 0.39 5.23 -3.34
CA ALA A 268 0.98 5.88 -4.49
C ALA A 268 -0.11 6.59 -5.31
N LEU A 269 0.11 7.86 -5.60
CA LEU A 269 -0.71 8.70 -6.47
C LEU A 269 0.11 9.06 -7.71
N LEU A 270 -0.27 8.51 -8.86
CA LEU A 270 0.38 8.72 -10.14
C LEU A 270 -0.51 9.63 -11.00
N ARG A 271 -0.03 10.82 -11.36
CA ARG A 271 -0.85 11.81 -12.06
C ARG A 271 -0.11 12.59 -13.14
N TRP A 272 -0.87 13.18 -14.06
CA TRP A 272 -0.37 14.22 -14.95
C TRP A 272 -0.41 15.59 -14.27
N GLU A 273 0.67 16.35 -14.40
CA GLU A 273 0.78 17.74 -13.95
C GLU A 273 1.49 18.60 -14.99
N ASP A 274 1.08 19.86 -15.10
CA ASP A 274 1.85 20.87 -15.82
C ASP A 274 2.80 21.57 -14.84
N ARG A 275 4.11 21.40 -15.11
CA ARG A 275 5.18 21.80 -14.19
C ARG A 275 6.17 22.74 -14.86
N ILE A 276 6.70 23.66 -14.08
CA ILE A 276 7.67 24.67 -14.55
C ILE A 276 9.05 24.30 -14.03
N PRO A 277 10.12 24.37 -14.86
CA PRO A 277 11.49 24.15 -14.40
C PRO A 277 11.84 25.05 -13.20
N SER A 278 12.36 24.44 -12.13
CA SER A 278 12.70 25.12 -10.88
C SER A 278 13.96 24.49 -10.28
N SER A 279 15.04 25.27 -10.22
CA SER A 279 16.34 24.83 -9.67
C SER A 279 16.35 24.70 -8.14
N SER A 280 15.34 25.23 -7.45
CA SER A 280 15.16 25.06 -6.00
C SER A 280 14.31 23.84 -5.62
N SER A 281 13.69 23.17 -6.60
CA SER A 281 12.93 21.94 -6.36
C SER A 281 13.84 20.71 -6.40
N ALA A 282 13.62 19.77 -5.48
CA ALA A 282 14.31 18.48 -5.46
C ALA A 282 14.05 17.65 -6.74
N THR A 283 12.92 17.88 -7.41
CA THR A 283 12.56 17.22 -8.69
C THR A 283 12.95 18.04 -9.93
N GLY A 284 13.60 19.20 -9.75
CA GLY A 284 13.99 20.11 -10.84
C GLY A 284 12.82 20.86 -11.49
N SER A 285 11.58 20.64 -11.02
CA SER A 285 10.37 21.31 -11.47
C SER A 285 9.41 21.56 -10.31
N ALA A 286 8.47 22.48 -10.48
CA ALA A 286 7.41 22.76 -9.50
C ALA A 286 6.04 22.76 -10.19
N ALA A 287 5.03 22.24 -9.51
CA ALA A 287 3.64 22.30 -9.96
C ALA A 287 3.15 23.76 -10.05
N LEU A 288 2.34 24.05 -11.05
CA LEU A 288 1.90 25.41 -11.38
C LEU A 288 1.17 26.12 -10.23
N ALA A 289 0.24 25.44 -9.54
CA ALA A 289 -0.57 26.07 -8.49
C ALA A 289 0.23 26.44 -7.23
N PRO A 290 1.05 25.55 -6.62
CA PRO A 290 1.96 25.94 -5.54
C PRO A 290 2.96 27.03 -5.96
N ALA A 291 3.48 26.98 -7.19
CA ALA A 291 4.42 28.00 -7.68
C ALA A 291 3.77 29.40 -7.80
N ALA A 292 2.53 29.47 -8.30
CA ALA A 292 1.77 30.71 -8.37
C ALA A 292 1.41 31.26 -6.96
N ALA A 293 0.99 30.38 -6.04
CA ALA A 293 0.70 30.75 -4.65
C ALA A 293 1.95 31.22 -3.89
N ALA A 294 3.12 30.61 -4.14
CA ALA A 294 4.40 31.04 -3.58
C ALA A 294 4.86 32.40 -4.13
N ALA A 295 4.70 32.63 -5.45
CA ALA A 295 5.00 33.92 -6.08
C ALA A 295 4.16 35.06 -5.48
N ALA A 296 2.85 34.84 -5.32
CA ALA A 296 1.94 35.82 -4.71
C ALA A 296 2.31 36.19 -3.25
N LYS A 297 2.90 35.25 -2.49
CA LYS A 297 3.42 35.53 -1.13
C LYS A 297 4.76 36.27 -1.13
N GLY A 298 5.51 36.24 -2.24
CA GLY A 298 6.80 36.93 -2.38
C GLY A 298 6.66 38.45 -2.57
N ASP A 299 5.74 38.87 -3.45
CA ASP A 299 5.52 40.29 -3.76
C ASP A 299 4.93 41.08 -2.57
N ALA A 300 4.23 40.40 -1.65
CA ALA A 300 3.67 41.01 -0.45
C ALA A 300 4.72 41.57 0.54
N ASN A 301 6.00 41.30 0.32
CA ASN A 301 7.13 41.81 1.13
C ASN A 301 7.93 42.93 0.43
N SER A 302 7.50 43.41 -0.75
CA SER A 302 8.13 44.55 -1.42
C SER A 302 7.33 45.85 -1.19
N ASP A 303 7.84 46.70 -0.31
CA ASP A 303 7.30 48.04 -0.04
C ASP A 303 7.61 49.01 -1.19
N ALA A 304 6.77 49.00 -2.22
CA ALA A 304 6.78 49.95 -3.33
C ALA A 304 5.33 50.22 -3.77
N GLY A 305 4.84 51.42 -3.49
CA GLY A 305 3.43 51.79 -3.69
C GLY A 305 3.02 51.94 -5.15
N ASP A 306 2.57 50.84 -5.75
CA ASP A 306 1.76 50.85 -6.97
C ASP A 306 0.53 49.93 -6.79
N THR A 307 -0.59 50.28 -7.43
CA THR A 307 -1.92 49.70 -7.10
C THR A 307 -2.01 48.17 -7.26
N PRO A 308 -2.53 47.42 -6.25
CA PRO A 308 -2.37 45.95 -6.19
C PRO A 308 -3.28 45.12 -7.11
N THR A 309 -4.08 45.74 -7.99
CA THR A 309 -5.24 45.08 -8.63
C THR A 309 -5.01 44.47 -10.01
N GLN A 310 -3.78 44.45 -10.56
CA GLN A 310 -3.51 43.90 -11.91
C GLN A 310 -2.32 42.92 -12.02
N ALA A 311 -1.50 42.74 -10.98
CA ALA A 311 -0.30 41.91 -11.08
C ALA A 311 -0.59 40.40 -11.08
N THR A 312 -1.45 39.93 -10.16
CA THR A 312 -1.71 38.50 -9.92
C THR A 312 -2.34 37.78 -11.12
N GLY A 313 -3.29 38.42 -11.80
CA GLY A 313 -3.96 37.87 -12.99
C GLY A 313 -3.04 37.71 -14.22
N SER A 314 -1.89 38.40 -14.26
CA SER A 314 -0.97 38.34 -15.40
C SER A 314 0.10 37.24 -15.29
N LEU A 315 0.29 36.65 -14.11
CA LEU A 315 1.35 35.68 -13.86
C LEU A 315 0.97 34.26 -14.31
N LEU A 316 -0.25 33.81 -14.02
CA LEU A 316 -0.71 32.46 -14.37
C LEU A 316 -0.57 32.11 -15.87
N PRO A 317 -1.01 32.96 -16.84
CA PRO A 317 -0.84 32.65 -18.27
C PRO A 317 0.63 32.55 -18.72
N LYS A 318 1.49 33.44 -18.22
CA LYS A 318 2.94 33.44 -18.53
C LYS A 318 3.68 32.24 -17.94
N LEU A 319 3.16 31.70 -16.83
CA LEU A 319 3.65 30.49 -16.20
C LEU A 319 3.17 29.24 -16.96
N GLN A 320 1.91 29.22 -17.42
CA GLN A 320 1.35 28.16 -18.28
C GLN A 320 2.12 28.02 -19.61
N GLU A 321 2.49 29.13 -20.28
CA GLU A 321 3.30 29.08 -21.52
C GLU A 321 4.64 28.34 -21.36
N LYS A 322 5.20 28.34 -20.14
CA LYS A 322 6.49 27.68 -19.82
C LYS A 322 6.32 26.30 -19.19
N ALA A 323 5.09 25.86 -18.97
CA ALA A 323 4.84 24.58 -18.32
C ALA A 323 5.07 23.41 -19.28
N VAL A 324 5.74 22.38 -18.77
CA VAL A 324 5.94 21.09 -19.42
C VAL A 324 5.08 20.07 -18.72
N ARG A 325 4.32 19.29 -19.50
CA ARG A 325 3.47 18.23 -18.97
C ARG A 325 4.35 17.07 -18.52
N GLN A 326 4.24 16.69 -17.26
CA GLN A 326 5.05 15.66 -16.63
C GLN A 326 4.18 14.63 -15.93
N ARG A 327 4.65 13.39 -15.91
CA ARG A 327 4.08 12.29 -15.15
C ARG A 327 4.72 12.29 -13.76
N VAL A 328 3.93 12.46 -12.71
CA VAL A 328 4.43 12.61 -11.33
C VAL A 328 3.84 11.52 -10.45
N LEU A 329 4.71 10.87 -9.69
CA LEU A 329 4.37 9.88 -8.69
C LEU A 329 4.61 10.50 -7.31
N TYR A 330 3.56 10.59 -6.52
CA TYR A 330 3.65 10.91 -5.09
C TYR A 330 3.46 9.64 -4.28
N THR A 331 4.21 9.50 -3.20
CA THR A 331 4.06 8.38 -2.26
C THR A 331 3.80 8.91 -0.85
N ALA A 332 3.08 8.11 -0.05
CA ALA A 332 2.94 8.33 1.39
C ALA A 332 2.91 6.98 2.10
N ASN A 333 3.64 6.83 3.21
CA ASN A 333 3.62 5.60 3.99
C ASN A 333 3.70 5.80 5.51
N VAL A 334 3.01 4.92 6.24
CA VAL A 334 3.17 4.66 7.69
C VAL A 334 3.33 3.17 7.92
N GLY A 335 4.08 2.80 8.96
CA GLY A 335 4.49 1.41 9.19
C GLY A 335 5.53 0.95 8.18
N ASP A 336 5.58 -0.35 7.90
CA ASP A 336 6.66 -1.04 7.20
C ASP A 336 6.24 -1.80 5.92
N ALA A 337 4.99 -1.65 5.48
CA ALA A 337 4.67 -1.81 4.07
C ALA A 337 5.48 -0.79 3.23
N ARG A 338 6.03 -1.25 2.11
CA ARG A 338 7.07 -0.52 1.35
C ARG A 338 6.69 -0.38 -0.12
N ILE A 339 7.11 0.75 -0.71
CA ILE A 339 7.05 1.01 -2.15
C ILE A 339 8.45 1.19 -2.73
N ILE A 340 8.69 0.55 -3.88
CA ILE A 340 9.91 0.71 -4.67
C ILE A 340 9.59 1.00 -6.15
N LEU A 341 10.47 1.74 -6.79
CA LEU A 341 10.47 2.04 -8.23
C LEU A 341 11.62 1.31 -8.92
N CYS A 342 11.33 0.64 -10.03
CA CYS A 342 12.35 0.12 -10.94
C CYS A 342 12.78 1.22 -11.91
N ARG A 343 14.01 1.72 -11.76
CA ARG A 343 14.65 2.69 -12.66
C ARG A 343 15.89 2.04 -13.30
N ASN A 344 15.86 1.81 -14.61
CA ASN A 344 16.90 1.10 -15.37
C ASN A 344 17.27 -0.28 -14.77
N GLY A 345 16.28 -1.00 -14.23
CA GLY A 345 16.51 -2.26 -13.52
C GLY A 345 17.16 -2.12 -12.15
N LYS A 346 17.20 -0.92 -11.56
CA LYS A 346 17.62 -0.71 -10.18
C LYS A 346 16.44 -0.34 -9.31
N ALA A 347 16.37 -0.96 -8.14
CA ALA A 347 15.39 -0.63 -7.13
C ALA A 347 15.73 0.70 -6.47
N LEU A 348 14.79 1.65 -6.53
CA LEU A 348 14.81 2.89 -5.78
C LEU A 348 13.65 2.86 -4.78
N ARG A 349 13.96 2.83 -3.49
CA ARG A 349 12.94 2.85 -2.43
C ARG A 349 12.31 4.24 -2.34
N LEU A 350 10.98 4.30 -2.30
CA LEU A 350 10.17 5.53 -2.23
C LEU A 350 9.39 5.66 -0.90
N SER A 351 9.79 4.89 0.11
CA SER A 351 9.19 4.85 1.45
C SER A 351 10.26 4.67 2.53
N TYR A 352 9.88 4.92 3.77
CA TYR A 352 10.71 4.69 4.96
C TYR A 352 10.03 3.67 5.88
N ASP A 353 10.71 2.58 6.24
CA ASP A 353 10.10 1.51 7.02
C ASP A 353 10.04 1.92 8.51
N HIS A 354 8.85 2.13 9.06
CA HIS A 354 8.66 2.59 10.44
C HIS A 354 8.60 1.40 11.41
N LYS A 355 9.74 0.72 11.62
CA LYS A 355 9.87 -0.41 12.58
C LYS A 355 10.53 0.05 13.89
N GLY A 356 10.20 -0.60 15.00
CA GLY A 356 10.83 -0.34 16.30
C GLY A 356 12.34 -0.63 16.37
N SER A 357 12.91 -1.31 15.38
CA SER A 357 14.36 -1.49 15.19
C SER A 357 15.08 -0.28 14.60
N ASP A 358 14.36 0.73 14.08
CA ASP A 358 14.96 1.93 13.51
C ASP A 358 15.43 2.92 14.60
N GLU A 359 16.62 3.50 14.42
CA GLU A 359 17.23 4.37 15.41
C GLU A 359 16.54 5.75 15.52
N ASN A 360 16.03 6.28 14.40
CA ASN A 360 15.38 7.59 14.40
C ASN A 360 13.97 7.50 15.00
N GLU A 361 13.23 6.46 14.63
CA GLU A 361 11.91 6.16 15.20
C GLU A 361 12.04 5.79 16.69
N GLY A 362 13.04 4.99 17.08
CA GLY A 362 13.34 4.69 18.48
C GLY A 362 13.63 5.95 19.32
N LYS A 363 14.41 6.90 18.79
CA LYS A 363 14.61 8.22 19.42
C LYS A 363 13.32 9.02 19.53
N ARG A 364 12.46 9.00 18.50
CA ARG A 364 11.16 9.69 18.53
C ARG A 364 10.25 9.13 19.62
N ILE A 365 10.15 7.80 19.71
CA ILE A 365 9.37 7.10 20.75
C ILE A 365 9.90 7.43 22.14
N ALA A 366 11.22 7.40 22.34
CA ALA A 366 11.85 7.75 23.62
C ALA A 366 11.60 9.22 24.03
N ASN A 367 11.67 10.15 23.07
CA ASN A 367 11.37 11.56 23.32
C ASN A 367 9.89 11.82 23.66
N ALA A 368 8.98 10.96 23.20
CA ALA A 368 7.56 10.97 23.56
C ALA A 368 7.26 10.24 24.89
N GLY A 369 8.29 9.74 25.60
CA GLY A 369 8.15 9.02 26.87
C GLY A 369 7.82 7.53 26.75
N GLY A 370 7.77 6.99 25.53
CA GLY A 370 7.67 5.55 25.30
C GLY A 370 9.01 4.83 25.38
N LEU A 371 9.00 3.51 25.24
CA LEU A 371 10.21 2.69 25.13
C LEU A 371 10.13 1.67 24.01
N ILE A 372 11.27 1.25 23.48
CA ILE A 372 11.38 0.10 22.59
C ILE A 372 11.88 -1.10 23.39
N LEU A 373 11.10 -2.19 23.41
CA LEU A 373 11.50 -3.49 23.96
C LEU A 373 11.35 -4.54 22.87
N ASN A 374 12.41 -5.33 22.62
CA ASN A 374 12.40 -6.38 21.59
C ASN A 374 11.89 -5.89 20.21
N ASN A 375 12.35 -4.71 19.79
CA ASN A 375 11.93 -3.99 18.58
C ASN A 375 10.42 -3.63 18.53
N ARG A 376 9.74 -3.54 19.69
CA ARG A 376 8.33 -3.18 19.80
C ARG A 376 8.11 -1.95 20.70
N VAL A 377 7.22 -1.05 20.28
CA VAL A 377 6.73 0.10 21.06
C VAL A 377 6.04 -0.41 22.32
N ASN A 378 6.57 -0.02 23.48
CA ASN A 378 6.22 -0.48 24.82
C ASN A 378 6.16 -2.02 24.95
N GLY A 379 6.90 -2.76 24.11
CA GLY A 379 6.84 -4.22 24.02
C GLY A 379 5.64 -4.80 23.27
N VAL A 380 4.71 -3.97 22.80
CA VAL A 380 3.44 -4.39 22.18
C VAL A 380 3.52 -4.38 20.65
N LEU A 381 3.66 -3.20 20.03
CA LEU A 381 3.50 -3.04 18.58
C LEU A 381 4.86 -3.00 17.85
N ALA A 382 5.02 -3.75 16.75
CA ALA A 382 6.29 -3.83 16.01
C ALA A 382 6.58 -2.58 15.16
N VAL A 383 5.52 -1.93 14.66
CA VAL A 383 5.61 -0.67 13.92
C VAL A 383 5.55 0.53 14.84
N THR A 384 6.22 1.60 14.43
CA THR A 384 6.27 2.89 15.14
C THR A 384 5.33 3.93 14.55
N ARG A 385 4.70 3.68 13.40
CA ARG A 385 3.63 4.50 12.81
C ARG A 385 2.55 3.61 12.23
N ALA A 386 1.29 4.00 12.38
CA ALA A 386 0.13 3.25 11.92
C ALA A 386 -1.10 4.17 11.89
N LEU A 387 -2.10 3.77 11.09
CA LEU A 387 -3.46 4.33 11.15
C LEU A 387 -4.29 3.49 12.13
N GLY A 388 -5.05 4.13 13.02
CA GLY A 388 -5.71 3.44 14.14
C GLY A 388 -4.80 3.35 15.36
N ASP A 389 -4.77 2.20 16.05
CA ASP A 389 -4.02 2.00 17.31
C ASP A 389 -4.28 3.11 18.35
N ALA A 390 -5.55 3.48 18.55
CA ALA A 390 -5.95 4.63 19.36
C ALA A 390 -5.42 4.56 20.82
N TYR A 391 -5.20 3.35 21.35
CA TYR A 391 -4.60 3.10 22.67
C TYR A 391 -3.09 3.41 22.78
N LEU A 392 -2.40 3.62 21.65
CA LEU A 392 -0.98 3.99 21.56
C LEU A 392 -0.74 5.29 20.79
N LYS A 393 -1.78 6.09 20.49
CA LYS A 393 -1.72 7.22 19.54
C LYS A 393 -0.65 8.28 19.86
N ASP A 394 -0.37 8.51 21.15
CA ASP A 394 0.68 9.40 21.65
C ASP A 394 2.11 8.98 21.23
N LEU A 395 2.30 7.70 20.91
CA LEU A 395 3.59 7.11 20.50
C LEU A 395 3.57 6.70 19.03
N VAL A 396 2.49 6.06 18.57
CA VAL A 396 2.31 5.48 17.24
C VAL A 396 1.51 6.44 16.37
N THR A 397 2.20 7.40 15.74
CA THR A 397 1.56 8.46 14.94
C THR A 397 1.09 7.98 13.56
N GLY A 398 0.01 8.57 13.05
CA GLY A 398 -0.44 8.43 11.66
C GLY A 398 0.26 9.34 10.64
N HIS A 399 1.22 10.20 11.05
CA HIS A 399 1.91 11.10 10.11
C HIS A 399 2.80 10.34 9.10
N PRO A 400 2.51 10.40 7.79
CA PRO A 400 3.25 9.64 6.79
C PRO A 400 4.63 10.23 6.50
N TYR A 401 5.55 9.36 6.08
CA TYR A 401 6.68 9.77 5.25
C TYR A 401 6.20 9.93 3.81
N THR A 402 6.51 11.05 3.15
CA THR A 402 6.03 11.36 1.79
C THR A 402 7.18 11.61 0.81
N THR A 403 6.99 11.24 -0.46
CA THR A 403 7.95 11.58 -1.53
C THR A 403 7.25 12.10 -2.79
N GLU A 404 8.00 12.82 -3.62
CA GLU A 404 7.61 13.28 -4.95
C GLU A 404 8.67 12.80 -5.96
N THR A 405 8.25 12.10 -7.01
CA THR A 405 9.13 11.59 -8.07
C THR A 405 8.55 11.89 -9.44
N VAL A 406 9.29 12.63 -10.27
CA VAL A 406 8.95 12.74 -11.70
C VAL A 406 9.36 11.44 -12.41
N ILE A 407 8.40 10.83 -13.10
CA ILE A 407 8.58 9.60 -13.87
C ILE A 407 9.31 9.91 -15.17
N GLN A 408 10.40 9.19 -15.41
CA GLN A 408 11.24 9.30 -16.60
C GLN A 408 10.98 8.12 -17.53
N PRO A 409 10.20 8.28 -18.62
CA PRO A 409 9.65 7.15 -19.37
C PRO A 409 10.70 6.35 -20.17
N ASP A 410 11.92 6.84 -20.30
CA ASP A 410 13.05 6.10 -20.88
C ASP A 410 13.76 5.18 -19.87
N SER A 411 13.45 5.27 -18.57
CA SER A 411 14.15 4.52 -17.52
C SER A 411 13.25 3.94 -16.42
N ASP A 412 12.09 4.52 -16.15
CA ASP A 412 11.15 4.03 -15.14
C ASP A 412 10.23 2.99 -15.74
N GLU A 413 10.28 1.77 -15.22
CA GLU A 413 9.66 0.59 -15.83
C GLU A 413 8.38 0.17 -15.11
N PHE A 414 8.39 0.18 -13.77
CA PHE A 414 7.28 -0.22 -12.91
C PHE A 414 7.53 0.18 -11.45
N ILE A 415 6.47 0.21 -10.64
CA ILE A 415 6.55 0.27 -9.17
C ILE A 415 6.00 -1.02 -8.55
N ILE A 416 6.48 -1.36 -7.36
CA ILE A 416 5.99 -2.47 -6.52
C ILE A 416 5.59 -1.89 -5.17
N LEU A 417 4.38 -2.20 -4.71
CA LEU A 417 3.91 -2.00 -3.34
C LEU A 417 3.70 -3.39 -2.73
N ALA A 418 4.13 -3.61 -1.49
CA ALA A 418 3.76 -4.83 -0.74
C ALA A 418 3.82 -4.63 0.79
N CYS A 419 3.19 -5.54 1.53
CA CYS A 419 3.28 -5.68 2.98
C CYS A 419 4.61 -6.34 3.43
N ASP A 420 4.86 -6.41 4.73
CA ASP A 420 6.11 -6.96 5.29
C ASP A 420 6.29 -8.46 4.95
N GLY A 421 5.20 -9.20 4.73
CA GLY A 421 5.19 -10.61 4.31
C GLY A 421 5.97 -10.89 3.02
N LEU A 422 6.17 -9.90 2.14
CA LEU A 422 7.16 -9.96 1.05
C LEU A 422 8.54 -9.46 1.51
N TRP A 423 8.59 -8.27 2.12
CA TRP A 423 9.82 -7.50 2.33
C TRP A 423 10.75 -8.02 3.43
N ASP A 424 10.25 -8.84 4.35
CA ASP A 424 11.06 -9.49 5.39
C ASP A 424 11.83 -10.71 4.83
N VAL A 425 11.46 -11.23 3.65
CA VAL A 425 12.12 -12.39 2.99
C VAL A 425 12.66 -12.10 1.59
N CYS A 426 12.41 -10.92 1.02
CA CYS A 426 12.82 -10.51 -0.33
C CYS A 426 13.40 -9.09 -0.31
N SER A 427 14.59 -8.90 -0.85
CA SER A 427 15.22 -7.57 -0.92
C SER A 427 14.68 -6.73 -2.08
N ASP A 428 14.76 -5.39 -1.96
CA ASP A 428 14.23 -4.45 -2.96
C ASP A 428 14.75 -4.76 -4.39
N GLN A 429 16.04 -5.04 -4.53
CA GLN A 429 16.67 -5.35 -5.83
C GLN A 429 16.31 -6.75 -6.32
N GLU A 430 16.20 -7.74 -5.43
CA GLU A 430 15.78 -9.10 -5.75
C GLU A 430 14.34 -9.11 -6.28
N ALA A 431 13.43 -8.35 -5.67
CA ALA A 431 12.08 -8.16 -6.17
C ALA A 431 12.05 -7.57 -7.59
N VAL A 432 12.87 -6.53 -7.85
CA VAL A 432 13.02 -5.97 -9.21
C VAL A 432 13.57 -7.00 -10.19
N ASP A 433 14.66 -7.69 -9.86
CA ASP A 433 15.34 -8.64 -10.75
C ASP A 433 14.45 -9.84 -11.11
N LEU A 434 13.62 -10.31 -10.17
CA LEU A 434 12.65 -11.40 -10.37
C LEU A 434 11.59 -11.05 -11.43
N VAL A 435 11.01 -9.84 -11.37
CA VAL A 435 9.87 -9.49 -12.22
C VAL A 435 10.23 -8.65 -13.43
N ARG A 436 11.43 -8.05 -13.53
CA ARG A 436 11.74 -7.03 -14.55
C ARG A 436 11.31 -7.38 -15.97
N ASN A 437 11.57 -8.62 -16.39
CA ASN A 437 11.28 -9.11 -17.75
C ASN A 437 9.85 -9.68 -17.93
N VAL A 438 9.01 -9.66 -16.90
CA VAL A 438 7.63 -10.17 -16.91
C VAL A 438 6.68 -9.05 -17.34
N ALA A 439 6.24 -9.07 -18.60
CA ALA A 439 5.45 -7.98 -19.18
C ALA A 439 4.08 -7.80 -18.51
N ASP A 440 3.43 -8.89 -18.11
CA ASP A 440 2.14 -8.83 -17.41
C ASP A 440 2.30 -8.48 -15.94
N ALA A 441 1.54 -7.49 -15.47
CA ALA A 441 1.61 -7.01 -14.10
C ALA A 441 1.05 -8.04 -13.10
N GLN A 442 0.05 -8.83 -13.52
CA GLN A 442 -0.60 -9.83 -12.66
C GLN A 442 0.31 -11.04 -12.44
N GLU A 443 0.94 -11.55 -13.50
CA GLU A 443 2.00 -12.56 -13.42
C GLU A 443 3.18 -12.08 -12.57
N ALA A 444 3.61 -10.82 -12.74
CA ALA A 444 4.67 -10.22 -11.93
C ALA A 444 4.32 -10.20 -10.42
N SER A 445 3.12 -9.73 -10.04
CA SER A 445 2.70 -9.77 -8.62
C SER A 445 2.66 -11.19 -8.07
N LYS A 446 2.27 -12.17 -8.88
CA LYS A 446 2.18 -13.57 -8.46
C LYS A 446 3.56 -14.18 -8.21
N ILE A 447 4.53 -13.89 -9.08
CA ILE A 447 5.91 -14.38 -8.94
C ILE A 447 6.53 -13.90 -7.61
N LEU A 448 6.25 -12.67 -7.17
CA LEU A 448 6.75 -12.14 -5.91
C LEU A 448 6.13 -12.85 -4.69
N VAL A 449 4.82 -13.09 -4.70
CA VAL A 449 4.13 -13.83 -3.62
C VAL A 449 4.59 -15.30 -3.58
N ASP A 450 4.66 -15.97 -4.73
CA ASP A 450 5.18 -17.35 -4.84
C ASP A 450 6.62 -17.45 -4.31
N HIS A 451 7.46 -16.45 -4.63
CA HIS A 451 8.85 -16.37 -4.16
C HIS A 451 8.94 -16.21 -2.64
N ALA A 452 8.17 -15.30 -2.04
CA ALA A 452 8.14 -15.09 -0.60
C ALA A 452 7.64 -16.33 0.16
N LEU A 453 6.60 -17.00 -0.35
CA LEU A 453 6.13 -18.29 0.16
C LEU A 453 7.20 -19.38 0.06
N ALA A 454 7.96 -19.43 -1.03
CA ALA A 454 9.08 -20.36 -1.22
C ALA A 454 10.28 -20.06 -0.29
N ARG A 455 10.44 -18.79 0.13
CA ARG A 455 11.43 -18.35 1.14
C ARG A 455 10.91 -18.41 2.58
N PHE A 456 9.83 -19.15 2.83
CA PHE A 456 9.23 -19.39 4.14
C PHE A 456 8.74 -18.12 4.87
N SER A 457 8.19 -17.15 4.12
CA SER A 457 7.39 -16.09 4.75
C SER A 457 6.33 -16.70 5.68
N THR A 458 6.19 -16.13 6.87
CA THR A 458 5.23 -16.56 7.90
C THR A 458 4.04 -15.64 8.02
N ASP A 459 4.00 -14.54 7.26
CA ASP A 459 2.88 -13.62 7.29
C ASP A 459 1.90 -13.83 6.13
N ASN A 460 0.79 -13.11 6.17
CA ASN A 460 -0.08 -12.89 5.02
C ASN A 460 0.62 -11.96 4.03
N LEU A 461 0.35 -12.15 2.74
CA LEU A 461 1.10 -11.50 1.67
C LEU A 461 0.14 -10.77 0.74
N SER A 462 0.42 -9.49 0.52
CA SER A 462 -0.24 -8.64 -0.48
C SER A 462 0.84 -7.95 -1.30
N CYS A 463 0.82 -8.14 -2.62
CA CYS A 463 1.77 -7.53 -3.54
C CYS A 463 1.03 -6.94 -4.74
N MET A 464 1.29 -5.66 -5.02
CA MET A 464 0.75 -4.92 -6.16
C MET A 464 1.91 -4.44 -7.04
N VAL A 465 1.83 -4.73 -8.34
CA VAL A 465 2.79 -4.27 -9.35
C VAL A 465 2.07 -3.35 -10.32
N ILE A 466 2.62 -2.16 -10.57
CA ILE A 466 2.11 -1.23 -11.57
C ILE A 466 3.16 -1.04 -12.66
N ARG A 467 2.90 -1.62 -13.83
CA ARG A 467 3.70 -1.52 -15.06
C ARG A 467 3.38 -0.21 -15.77
N PHE A 468 4.40 0.55 -16.18
CA PHE A 468 4.20 1.74 -17.01
C PHE A 468 4.23 1.39 -18.50
N ASP A 469 3.41 2.08 -19.30
CA ASP A 469 3.52 2.12 -20.75
C ASP A 469 4.41 3.30 -21.14
N SER A 470 5.72 3.03 -21.24
CA SER A 470 6.74 4.01 -21.62
C SER A 470 6.41 4.76 -22.91
N GLU A 471 5.84 4.10 -23.91
CA GLU A 471 5.56 4.70 -25.21
C GLU A 471 4.33 5.62 -25.15
N ARG A 472 3.29 5.23 -24.38
CA ARG A 472 2.15 6.12 -24.07
C ARG A 472 2.60 7.35 -23.30
N VAL A 473 3.45 7.19 -22.27
CA VAL A 473 3.97 8.33 -21.48
C VAL A 473 4.83 9.25 -22.35
N LYS A 474 5.74 8.72 -23.18
CA LYS A 474 6.51 9.53 -24.16
C LYS A 474 5.61 10.26 -25.13
N GLY A 475 4.56 9.60 -25.64
CA GLY A 475 3.61 10.21 -26.57
C GLY A 475 2.91 11.44 -25.99
N VAL A 476 2.48 11.38 -24.73
CA VAL A 476 1.85 12.52 -24.04
C VAL A 476 2.86 13.62 -23.72
N VAL A 477 4.05 13.28 -23.19
CA VAL A 477 5.11 14.25 -22.88
C VAL A 477 5.58 15.00 -24.14
N ASN A 478 5.77 14.28 -25.25
CA ASN A 478 6.17 14.85 -26.54
C ASN A 478 5.03 15.50 -27.33
N ARG A 479 3.80 15.55 -26.77
CA ARG A 479 2.59 16.10 -27.41
C ARG A 479 2.25 15.45 -28.76
N THR A 480 2.63 14.18 -28.96
CA THR A 480 2.25 13.37 -30.12
C THR A 480 1.00 12.52 -29.88
N ALA A 481 0.48 12.54 -28.64
CA ALA A 481 -0.76 11.88 -28.25
C ALA A 481 -1.62 12.82 -27.41
N GLU A 482 -2.94 12.73 -27.56
CA GLU A 482 -3.89 13.56 -26.83
C GLU A 482 -3.75 13.37 -25.30
N PRO A 483 -3.59 14.47 -24.53
CA PRO A 483 -3.53 14.45 -23.08
C PRO A 483 -4.92 14.26 -22.47
N ILE A 484 -4.96 13.92 -21.16
CA ILE A 484 -6.20 13.54 -20.47
C ILE A 484 -6.14 13.94 -18.99
N GLY A 485 -7.22 14.50 -18.44
CA GLY A 485 -7.39 14.66 -16.99
C GLY A 485 -6.54 15.76 -16.36
N VAL A 486 -6.23 16.80 -17.14
CA VAL A 486 -5.44 18.00 -16.80
C VAL A 486 -6.04 19.22 -17.50
N ASP A 487 -5.66 20.42 -17.06
CA ASP A 487 -6.16 21.70 -17.59
C ASP A 487 -6.24 21.76 -19.12
N GLY A 488 -7.40 22.23 -19.61
CA GLY A 488 -7.75 22.35 -21.03
C GLY A 488 -8.62 21.21 -21.58
N ASP A 489 -8.81 20.12 -20.84
CA ASP A 489 -9.60 18.97 -21.26
C ASP A 489 -11.11 19.21 -21.02
N MET A 490 -11.91 19.27 -22.10
CA MET A 490 -13.30 19.79 -22.06
C MET A 490 -14.29 18.95 -21.23
N ASP A 491 -13.95 17.71 -20.90
CA ASP A 491 -14.82 16.78 -20.17
C ASP A 491 -14.75 16.93 -18.63
N ILE A 492 -13.80 17.70 -18.08
CA ILE A 492 -13.57 17.77 -16.61
C ILE A 492 -14.69 18.51 -15.87
N GLU A 493 -15.23 19.60 -16.43
CA GLU A 493 -16.22 20.45 -15.74
C GLU A 493 -17.60 19.78 -15.50
N HIS A 494 -17.89 18.67 -16.21
CA HIS A 494 -19.25 18.10 -16.29
C HIS A 494 -19.31 16.59 -16.00
N GLY A 495 -18.22 15.94 -15.57
CA GLY A 495 -18.20 14.50 -15.27
C GLY A 495 -18.11 14.18 -13.78
N VAL A 496 -18.36 12.91 -13.44
CA VAL A 496 -18.25 12.37 -12.07
C VAL A 496 -16.90 11.64 -11.91
N SER A 497 -16.30 11.59 -10.71
CA SER A 497 -15.08 10.78 -10.50
C SER A 497 -15.39 9.28 -10.57
N GLU A 498 -14.38 8.45 -10.82
CA GLU A 498 -14.55 7.00 -10.79
C GLU A 498 -14.99 6.53 -9.39
N ALA A 499 -14.40 7.09 -8.33
CA ALA A 499 -14.72 6.75 -6.95
C ALA A 499 -16.16 7.15 -6.56
N ASP A 500 -16.59 8.38 -6.89
CA ASP A 500 -17.95 8.86 -6.65
C ASP A 500 -18.99 7.96 -7.34
N LYS A 501 -18.72 7.55 -8.59
CA LYS A 501 -19.61 6.65 -9.33
C LYS A 501 -19.70 5.27 -8.68
N ILE A 502 -18.59 4.72 -8.19
CA ILE A 502 -18.58 3.40 -7.53
C ILE A 502 -19.43 3.46 -6.24
N VAL A 503 -19.22 4.50 -5.41
CA VAL A 503 -19.99 4.71 -4.17
C VAL A 503 -21.48 4.98 -4.46
N GLU A 504 -21.80 5.74 -5.51
CA GLU A 504 -23.19 5.97 -5.91
C GLU A 504 -23.86 4.68 -6.43
N GLY A 505 -23.10 3.81 -7.12
CA GLY A 505 -23.54 2.47 -7.52
C GLY A 505 -23.89 1.59 -6.32
N ALA A 506 -23.04 1.58 -5.28
CA ALA A 506 -23.31 0.88 -4.02
C ALA A 506 -24.57 1.43 -3.32
N ARG A 507 -24.69 2.76 -3.21
CA ARG A 507 -25.89 3.43 -2.66
C ARG A 507 -27.18 3.03 -3.40
N LYS A 508 -27.16 3.03 -4.73
CA LYS A 508 -28.30 2.60 -5.57
C LYS A 508 -28.64 1.12 -5.37
N SER A 509 -27.63 0.25 -5.20
CA SER A 509 -27.84 -1.17 -4.91
C SER A 509 -28.52 -1.40 -3.55
N MET A 510 -28.11 -0.68 -2.50
CA MET A 510 -28.75 -0.74 -1.19
C MET A 510 -30.21 -0.26 -1.20
N ALA A 511 -30.47 0.88 -1.85
CA ALA A 511 -31.83 1.41 -1.98
C ALA A 511 -32.75 0.42 -2.71
N ASN A 512 -32.28 -0.22 -3.77
CA ASN A 512 -33.01 -1.27 -4.49
C ASN A 512 -33.22 -2.55 -3.66
N ALA A 513 -32.38 -2.80 -2.65
CA ALA A 513 -32.53 -3.91 -1.71
C ALA A 513 -33.53 -3.61 -0.57
N GLY A 514 -34.12 -2.41 -0.53
CA GLY A 514 -35.07 -1.99 0.51
C GLY A 514 -34.42 -1.58 1.83
N ILE A 515 -33.10 -1.37 1.85
CA ILE A 515 -32.36 -0.91 3.02
C ILE A 515 -32.43 0.62 3.06
N THR A 516 -33.54 1.15 3.54
CA THR A 516 -33.77 2.60 3.70
C THR A 516 -34.56 2.89 4.97
N ASP A 517 -33.89 3.00 6.12
CA ASP A 517 -34.43 3.75 7.26
C ASP A 517 -33.30 4.31 8.15
N GLU A 518 -33.26 5.64 8.30
CA GLU A 518 -32.36 6.32 9.24
C GLU A 518 -32.69 5.96 10.70
N SER A 519 -33.91 5.47 10.98
CA SER A 519 -34.34 5.05 12.33
C SER A 519 -33.72 3.73 12.80
N GLU A 520 -33.22 2.89 11.89
CA GLU A 520 -32.49 1.68 12.26
C GLU A 520 -31.02 1.97 12.54
N ALA A 521 -30.38 2.92 11.85
CA ALA A 521 -28.97 3.26 12.05
C ALA A 521 -28.63 3.65 13.50
N GLU A 522 -29.48 4.47 14.14
CA GLU A 522 -29.33 4.84 15.57
C GLU A 522 -29.50 3.62 16.50
N LYS A 523 -30.48 2.74 16.23
CA LYS A 523 -30.69 1.52 17.05
C LYS A 523 -29.54 0.53 16.91
N VAL A 524 -29.00 0.36 15.70
CA VAL A 524 -27.89 -0.57 15.50
C VAL A 524 -26.60 0.01 16.08
N LYS A 525 -26.38 1.34 16.03
CA LYS A 525 -25.31 2.03 16.76
C LYS A 525 -25.36 1.75 18.27
N ASP A 526 -26.54 1.80 18.90
CA ASP A 526 -26.73 1.41 20.30
C ASP A 526 -26.53 -0.10 20.54
N GLU A 527 -27.00 -0.97 19.63
CA GLU A 527 -26.74 -2.42 19.73
C GLU A 527 -25.27 -2.79 19.55
N ILE A 528 -24.51 -2.10 18.70
CA ILE A 528 -23.05 -2.27 18.56
C ILE A 528 -22.38 -1.94 19.89
N LEU A 529 -22.67 -0.74 20.43
CA LEU A 529 -22.09 -0.29 21.70
C LEU A 529 -22.41 -1.27 22.83
N HIS A 530 -23.62 -1.83 22.86
CA HIS A 530 -24.02 -2.79 23.90
C HIS A 530 -23.42 -4.20 23.69
N LYS A 531 -23.29 -4.68 22.45
CA LYS A 531 -22.66 -6.00 22.18
C LYS A 531 -21.16 -5.97 22.42
N MET A 532 -20.47 -4.91 21.98
CA MET A 532 -19.02 -4.76 22.14
C MET A 532 -18.57 -4.49 23.59
N ALA A 533 -19.49 -4.06 24.48
CA ALA A 533 -19.23 -3.98 25.92
C ALA A 533 -19.24 -5.36 26.61
N ASN A 534 -19.70 -6.42 25.94
CA ASN A 534 -19.89 -7.76 26.48
C ASN A 534 -18.99 -8.83 25.83
N ASP A 535 -18.20 -8.50 24.81
CA ASP A 535 -17.16 -9.40 24.30
C ASP A 535 -16.01 -9.41 25.31
N GLU A 536 -15.68 -10.58 25.86
CA GLU A 536 -14.61 -10.72 26.86
C GLU A 536 -13.25 -10.24 26.32
N PRO A 537 -12.42 -9.59 27.14
CA PRO A 537 -11.03 -9.35 26.78
C PRO A 537 -10.35 -10.69 26.46
N GLY A 538 -9.57 -10.72 25.38
CA GLY A 538 -8.72 -11.87 25.05
C GLY A 538 -7.84 -12.25 26.25
N PRO A 539 -7.48 -13.53 26.40
CA PRO A 539 -7.06 -14.11 27.66
C PRO A 539 -5.93 -13.30 28.32
N GLU A 540 -6.21 -12.79 29.52
CA GLU A 540 -5.18 -12.15 30.34
C GLU A 540 -4.01 -13.11 30.53
N LEU A 541 -2.81 -12.63 30.22
CA LEU A 541 -1.58 -13.34 30.56
C LEU A 541 -1.41 -13.28 32.08
N ALA A 542 -1.94 -14.30 32.76
CA ALA A 542 -1.72 -14.52 34.17
C ALA A 542 -0.20 -14.50 34.46
N VAL A 543 0.26 -13.42 35.09
CA VAL A 543 1.62 -13.34 35.63
C VAL A 543 1.69 -14.38 36.74
N ASN A 544 2.42 -15.47 36.51
CA ASN A 544 2.49 -16.60 37.43
C ASN A 544 2.73 -16.12 38.87
N GLU A 545 1.82 -16.51 39.76
CA GLU A 545 1.92 -16.27 41.20
C GLU A 545 3.20 -16.94 41.74
N LEU A 546 4.23 -16.14 42.00
CA LEU A 546 5.31 -16.53 42.90
C LEU A 546 4.72 -16.59 44.30
N GLY A 547 4.42 -17.81 44.74
CA GLY A 547 3.64 -18.07 45.95
C GLY A 547 4.24 -17.46 47.23
N ASP A 548 3.33 -17.10 48.14
CA ASP A 548 3.64 -16.62 49.48
C ASP A 548 4.67 -17.49 50.21
N ALA A 549 5.80 -16.88 50.55
CA ALA A 549 6.71 -17.38 51.58
C ALA A 549 6.78 -16.30 52.69
N PRO A 550 6.35 -16.61 53.92
CA PRO A 550 6.19 -15.59 54.96
C PRO A 550 7.55 -15.05 55.42
N VAL A 551 7.69 -13.72 55.37
CA VAL A 551 8.84 -13.00 55.91
C VAL A 551 8.61 -12.74 57.39
N GLU A 552 9.05 -13.66 58.25
CA GLU A 552 9.22 -13.39 59.68
C GLU A 552 10.67 -13.58 60.17
N SER A 553 11.21 -12.49 60.72
CA SER A 553 12.23 -12.41 61.77
C SER A 553 13.39 -13.42 61.79
N LEU A 554 14.60 -12.97 61.41
CA LEU A 554 15.84 -13.49 62.00
C LEU A 554 16.97 -12.44 62.02
N LEU A 555 16.68 -11.26 62.58
CA LEU A 555 17.71 -10.31 63.04
C LEU A 555 18.07 -10.58 64.51
N SER A 556 18.83 -11.65 64.77
CA SER A 556 19.64 -11.74 66.00
C SER A 556 20.80 -12.75 65.87
N GLY A 557 21.95 -12.40 66.47
CA GLY A 557 22.96 -13.39 66.86
C GLY A 557 24.02 -13.78 65.83
N LYS A 558 25.04 -12.94 65.64
CA LYS A 558 26.42 -13.40 65.38
C LYS A 558 27.46 -12.34 65.76
N ASN A 559 27.66 -12.19 67.07
CA ASN A 559 28.92 -11.70 67.65
C ASN A 559 29.54 -12.87 68.42
N ASP A 560 30.88 -12.93 68.40
CA ASP A 560 31.73 -13.83 69.20
C ASP A 560 31.60 -15.35 68.91
N GLN A 561 32.65 -16.18 69.01
CA GLN A 561 34.03 -15.93 69.44
C GLN A 561 35.05 -16.90 68.82
N LYS A 562 36.33 -16.55 68.97
CA LYS A 562 37.55 -17.33 68.69
C LYS A 562 37.51 -18.76 69.28
N ASN A 563 38.01 -19.75 68.54
CA ASN A 563 39.37 -20.31 68.74
C ASN A 563 39.75 -21.26 67.60
#